data_AF-A0A8C2WW60-F1
#
_entry.id   AF-A0A8C2WW60-F1
#
_cell.length_a   1.000
_cell.length_b   1.000
_cell.length_c   1.000
_cell.angle_alpha   90.00
_cell.angle_beta   90.00
_cell.angle_gamma   90.00
#
_symmetry.space_group_name_H-M   'P 1'
#
loop_
_entity.id
_entity.type
_entity.pdbx_description
1 polymer ?
#
loop_
_entity_poly.entity_id
_entity_poly.type
_entity_poly.pdbx_seq_one_letter_code
_entity_poly.pdbx_strand_id
1 'polypeptide(L)'
;LKSFYFEAIWAVALATLLQYHAIEKPIAGVFSTEGFTYDEAASSCQEHNAVLASTGELYAAWKIGFDNCHAGWLVDRSVRYPINKPRADCGAGKPGVHTVYSHPNQTNVSELDARFDAYCFRGTCLVVIYQADL
;
A
#
# COMPACT_ATOMS: atom_id res chain seq x y z
N LEU A 1 46.83 -3.07 6.51
CA LEU A 1 45.84 -3.60 7.49
C LEU A 1 44.91 -2.50 8.02
N LYS A 2 45.41 -1.42 8.64
CA LYS A 2 44.56 -0.30 9.09
C LYS A 2 43.75 0.36 7.96
N SER A 3 44.36 0.58 6.79
CA SER A 3 43.69 1.16 5.61
C SER A 3 42.50 0.31 5.11
N PHE A 4 42.71 -1.01 4.94
CA PHE A 4 41.65 -1.95 4.57
C PHE A 4 40.51 -2.02 5.59
N TYR A 5 40.79 -1.82 6.87
CA TYR A 5 39.80 -1.83 7.93
C TYR A 5 38.89 -0.58 7.89
N PHE A 6 39.45 0.58 7.54
CA PHE A 6 38.67 1.82 7.37
C PHE A 6 37.76 1.75 6.14
N GLU A 7 38.26 1.27 5.01
CA GLU A 7 37.45 1.03 3.79
C GLU A 7 36.28 0.08 4.08
N ALA A 8 36.53 -1.01 4.82
CA ALA A 8 35.50 -1.97 5.22
C ALA A 8 34.46 -1.36 6.18
N ILE A 9 34.87 -0.55 7.17
CA ILE A 9 33.94 0.13 8.09
C ILE A 9 33.05 1.11 7.33
N TRP A 10 33.63 1.92 6.43
CA TRP A 10 32.85 2.86 5.62
C TRP A 10 31.89 2.14 4.67
N ALA A 11 32.31 1.05 4.04
CA ALA A 11 31.44 0.23 3.20
C ALA A 11 30.29 -0.42 3.98
N VAL A 12 30.54 -0.93 5.19
CA VAL A 12 29.51 -1.50 6.07
C VAL A 12 28.56 -0.42 6.59
N ALA A 13 29.07 0.74 7.02
CA ALA A 13 28.25 1.87 7.45
C ALA A 13 27.35 2.37 6.31
N LEU A 14 27.89 2.54 5.10
CA LEU A 14 27.11 2.90 3.91
C LEU A 14 26.06 1.83 3.56
N ALA A 15 26.43 0.55 3.58
CA ALA A 15 25.50 -0.55 3.34
C ALA A 15 24.36 -0.55 4.37
N THR A 16 24.66 -0.42 5.67
CA THR A 16 23.62 -0.32 6.72
C THR A 16 22.74 0.92 6.54
N LEU A 17 23.30 2.10 6.25
CA LEU A 17 22.53 3.34 5.99
C LEU A 17 21.66 3.26 4.73
N LEU A 18 22.06 2.49 3.72
CA LEU A 18 21.27 2.19 2.54
C LEU A 18 20.14 1.17 2.83
N GLN A 19 20.33 0.26 3.79
CA GLN A 19 19.27 -0.62 4.31
C GLN A 19 18.23 0.14 5.16
N TYR A 20 18.63 1.18 5.89
CA TYR A 20 17.74 2.00 6.75
C TYR A 20 16.64 2.76 5.98
N HIS A 21 16.81 2.98 4.67
CA HIS A 21 15.85 3.72 3.85
C HIS A 21 14.87 2.84 3.08
N ALA A 22 14.98 1.51 3.16
CA ALA A 22 13.96 0.61 2.68
C ALA A 22 12.91 0.38 3.79
N ILE A 23 12.09 1.38 4.06
CA ILE A 23 10.76 1.09 4.61
C ILE A 23 10.10 0.28 3.51
N GLU A 24 10.02 -1.04 3.68
CA GLU A 24 9.22 -1.89 2.80
C GLU A 24 7.88 -1.19 2.63
N LYS A 25 7.52 -0.82 1.40
CA LYS A 25 6.25 -0.14 1.13
C LYS A 25 5.16 -1.13 1.55
N PRO A 26 4.45 -0.89 2.66
CA PRO A 26 3.62 -1.93 3.21
C PRO A 26 2.31 -2.05 2.43
N ILE A 27 1.97 -1.02 1.63
CA ILE A 27 0.84 -1.00 0.71
C ILE A 27 1.29 -1.32 -0.71
N ALA A 28 0.64 -2.32 -1.31
CA ALA A 28 0.72 -2.66 -2.72
C ALA A 28 -0.67 -2.56 -3.37
N GLY A 29 -0.72 -2.08 -4.61
CA GLY A 29 -1.92 -2.20 -5.45
C GLY A 29 -1.89 -3.52 -6.22
N VAL A 30 -3.01 -4.25 -6.21
CA VAL A 30 -3.22 -5.42 -7.05
C VAL A 30 -4.27 -5.06 -8.09
N PHE A 31 -3.89 -5.17 -9.36
CA PHE A 31 -4.66 -4.65 -10.50
C PHE A 31 -5.25 -5.78 -11.33
N SER A 32 -6.50 -5.63 -11.78
CA SER A 32 -7.18 -6.58 -12.66
C SER A 32 -7.81 -5.88 -13.86
N THR A 33 -7.82 -6.53 -15.03
CA THR A 33 -8.44 -6.01 -16.25
C THR A 33 -9.96 -5.89 -16.12
N GLU A 34 -10.59 -6.80 -15.39
CA GLU A 34 -12.04 -6.79 -15.14
C GLU A 34 -12.38 -6.17 -13.78
N GLY A 35 -11.38 -5.93 -12.93
CA GLY A 35 -11.55 -5.60 -11.52
C GLY A 35 -12.05 -6.80 -10.69
N PHE A 36 -11.94 -6.67 -9.38
CA PHE A 36 -12.39 -7.65 -8.39
C PHE A 36 -13.68 -7.19 -7.74
N THR A 37 -14.57 -8.12 -7.39
CA THR A 37 -15.54 -7.89 -6.31
C THR A 37 -14.81 -7.76 -4.96
N TYR A 38 -15.50 -7.30 -3.91
CA TYR A 38 -14.86 -7.17 -2.60
C TYR A 38 -14.24 -8.50 -2.10
N ASP A 39 -14.97 -9.61 -2.23
CA ASP A 39 -14.51 -10.91 -1.73
C ASP A 39 -13.36 -11.48 -2.59
N GLU A 40 -13.39 -11.24 -3.91
CA GLU A 40 -12.27 -11.54 -4.81
C GLU A 40 -11.02 -10.71 -4.45
N ALA A 41 -11.20 -9.42 -4.14
CA ALA A 41 -10.11 -8.52 -3.75
C ALA A 41 -9.46 -8.97 -2.43
N ALA A 42 -10.27 -9.35 -1.44
CA ALA A 42 -9.79 -9.90 -0.19
C ALA A 42 -9.00 -11.20 -0.40
N SER A 43 -9.50 -12.10 -1.24
CA SER A 43 -8.85 -13.37 -1.56
C SER A 43 -7.52 -13.14 -2.29
N SER A 44 -7.49 -12.22 -3.26
CA SER A 44 -6.28 -11.87 -3.99
C SER A 44 -5.18 -11.30 -3.07
N CYS A 45 -5.53 -10.44 -2.11
CA CYS A 45 -4.55 -9.99 -1.11
C CYS A 45 -3.99 -11.16 -0.27
N GLN A 46 -4.85 -12.12 0.11
CA GLN A 46 -4.45 -13.28 0.90
C GLN A 46 -3.48 -14.20 0.13
N GLU A 47 -3.69 -14.40 -1.18
CA GLU A 47 -2.77 -15.15 -2.05
C GLU A 47 -1.35 -14.55 -2.05
N HIS A 48 -1.23 -13.25 -1.80
CA HIS A 48 0.04 -12.54 -1.68
C HIS A 48 0.54 -12.39 -0.23
N ASN A 49 0.01 -13.16 0.73
CA ASN A 49 0.33 -13.07 2.17
C ASN A 49 0.11 -11.67 2.73
N ALA A 50 -0.95 -11.01 2.27
CA ALA A 50 -1.37 -9.69 2.69
C ALA A 50 -2.86 -9.69 3.06
N VAL A 51 -3.34 -8.59 3.61
CA VAL A 51 -4.77 -8.35 3.85
C VAL A 51 -5.20 -7.09 3.10
N LEU A 52 -6.50 -6.89 2.90
CA LEU A 52 -6.97 -5.60 2.41
C LEU A 52 -6.49 -4.49 3.35
N ALA A 53 -5.97 -3.41 2.75
CA ALA A 53 -5.52 -2.26 3.47
C ALA A 53 -6.67 -1.54 4.16
N SER A 54 -6.38 -0.97 5.32
CA SER A 54 -7.23 0.02 5.95
C SER A 54 -7.10 1.38 5.27
N THR A 55 -8.11 2.20 5.47
CA THR A 55 -8.09 3.63 5.10
C THR A 55 -6.86 4.34 5.70
N GLY A 56 -6.49 4.02 6.94
CA GLY A 56 -5.36 4.63 7.62
C GLY A 56 -4.03 4.28 6.97
N GLU A 57 -3.84 3.01 6.60
CA GLU A 57 -2.60 2.54 5.94
C GLU A 57 -2.48 3.11 4.51
N LEU A 58 -3.57 3.16 3.74
CA LEU A 58 -3.58 3.81 2.43
C LEU A 58 -3.23 5.30 2.55
N TYR A 59 -3.79 5.99 3.55
CA TYR A 59 -3.47 7.40 3.83
C TYR A 59 -2.00 7.59 4.22
N ALA A 60 -1.46 6.72 5.08
CA ALA A 60 -0.05 6.76 5.45
C ALA A 60 0.86 6.54 4.23
N ALA A 61 0.53 5.60 3.35
CA ALA A 61 1.24 5.38 2.09
C ALA A 61 1.18 6.62 1.19
N TRP A 62 0.00 7.24 1.05
CA TRP A 62 -0.16 8.48 0.29
C TRP A 62 0.71 9.62 0.84
N LYS A 63 0.79 9.77 2.17
CA LYS A 63 1.61 10.80 2.84
C LYS A 63 3.11 10.68 2.51
N ILE A 64 3.59 9.48 2.23
CA ILE A 64 5.00 9.21 1.84
C ILE A 64 5.20 9.13 0.33
N GLY A 65 4.21 9.53 -0.48
CA GLY A 65 4.35 9.66 -1.93
C GLY A 65 3.69 8.56 -2.76
N PHE A 66 2.90 7.66 -2.17
CA PHE A 66 2.13 6.69 -2.94
C PHE A 66 1.05 7.41 -3.76
N ASP A 67 1.01 7.12 -5.05
CA ASP A 67 0.14 7.75 -6.04
C ASP A 67 -0.37 6.68 -7.00
N ASN A 68 -1.69 6.57 -7.15
CA ASN A 68 -2.34 5.63 -8.04
C ASN A 68 -3.71 6.18 -8.47
N CYS A 69 -4.00 6.18 -9.77
CA CYS A 69 -5.28 6.63 -10.31
C CYS A 69 -6.39 5.57 -10.25
N HIS A 70 -6.06 4.35 -9.86
CA HIS A 70 -6.99 3.25 -9.85
C HIS A 70 -7.76 3.17 -8.53
N ALA A 71 -9.08 3.16 -8.64
CA ALA A 71 -9.98 2.89 -7.53
C ALA A 71 -9.82 1.43 -7.08
N GLY A 72 -9.65 1.23 -5.77
CA GLY A 72 -9.48 -0.11 -5.20
C GLY A 72 -10.17 -0.30 -3.86
N TRP A 73 -10.52 -1.55 -3.59
CA TRP A 73 -11.15 -1.99 -2.36
C TRP A 73 -10.24 -1.86 -1.13
N LEU A 74 -10.86 -1.50 -0.01
CA LEU A 74 -10.27 -1.46 1.32
C LEU A 74 -11.06 -2.34 2.29
N VAL A 75 -10.46 -2.65 3.44
CA VAL A 75 -11.03 -3.54 4.46
C VAL A 75 -12.38 -3.08 5.03
N ASP A 76 -12.67 -1.78 4.97
CA ASP A 76 -13.94 -1.19 5.41
C ASP A 76 -15.03 -1.24 4.32
N ARG A 77 -14.81 -2.02 3.24
CA ARG A 77 -15.63 -2.11 2.02
C ARG A 77 -15.79 -0.77 1.30
N SER A 78 -14.98 0.23 1.63
CA SER A 78 -14.91 1.46 0.83
C SER A 78 -14.00 1.26 -0.37
N VAL A 79 -14.22 2.08 -1.39
CA VAL A 79 -13.41 2.11 -2.60
C VAL A 79 -12.72 3.46 -2.66
N ARG A 80 -11.39 3.46 -2.71
CA ARG A 80 -10.60 4.70 -2.67
C ARG A 80 -9.42 4.67 -3.63
N TYR A 81 -8.83 5.82 -3.89
CA TYR A 81 -7.58 5.93 -4.64
C TYR A 81 -6.73 7.15 -4.19
N PRO A 82 -5.40 6.99 -4.02
CA PRO A 82 -4.51 8.05 -3.56
C PRO A 82 -3.91 8.86 -4.71
N ILE A 83 -4.06 10.19 -4.68
CA ILE A 83 -3.45 11.12 -5.63
C ILE A 83 -2.46 12.02 -4.90
N ASN A 84 -1.16 11.83 -5.14
CA ASN A 84 -0.12 12.70 -4.64
C ASN A 84 0.27 13.76 -5.68
N LYS A 85 0.34 13.38 -6.96
CA LYS A 85 0.60 14.23 -8.12
C LYS A 85 -0.73 14.65 -8.77
N PRO A 86 -1.17 15.92 -8.59
CA PRO A 86 -2.45 16.37 -9.12
C PRO A 86 -2.49 16.27 -10.65
N ARG A 87 -3.60 15.75 -11.18
CA ARG A 87 -3.81 15.55 -12.62
C ARG A 87 -5.30 15.74 -12.96
N ALA A 88 -5.60 16.27 -14.14
CA ALA A 88 -6.97 16.67 -14.49
C ALA A 88 -7.92 15.49 -14.69
N ASP A 89 -7.36 14.37 -15.17
CA ASP A 89 -8.00 13.08 -15.42
C ASP A 89 -8.27 12.27 -14.14
N CYS A 90 -7.70 12.64 -13.00
CA CYS A 90 -7.81 11.85 -11.77
C CYS A 90 -7.85 12.70 -10.50
N GLY A 91 -8.85 12.46 -9.63
CA GLY A 91 -8.99 13.23 -8.38
C GLY A 91 -9.35 14.70 -8.60
N ALA A 92 -9.93 15.04 -9.76
CA ALA A 92 -10.34 16.40 -10.13
C ALA A 92 -9.22 17.45 -9.97
N GLY A 93 -7.97 17.08 -10.27
CA GLY A 93 -6.82 17.97 -10.14
C GLY A 93 -6.42 18.28 -8.69
N LYS A 94 -6.87 17.49 -7.70
CA LYS A 94 -6.56 17.71 -6.28
C LYS A 94 -5.83 16.52 -5.67
N PRO A 95 -4.79 16.76 -4.86
CA PRO A 95 -4.16 15.69 -4.10
C PRO A 95 -5.06 15.23 -2.95
N GLY A 96 -4.96 13.96 -2.58
CA GLY A 96 -5.70 13.36 -1.47
C GLY A 96 -6.01 11.89 -1.69
N VAL A 97 -6.60 11.26 -0.68
CA VAL A 97 -7.23 9.94 -0.80
C VAL A 97 -8.69 10.16 -1.14
N HIS A 98 -9.06 9.91 -2.39
CA HIS A 98 -10.41 10.14 -2.91
C HIS A 98 -11.26 8.89 -2.70
N THR A 99 -12.53 9.08 -2.32
CA THR A 99 -13.50 7.99 -2.13
C THR A 99 -14.45 7.94 -3.32
N VAL A 100 -14.69 6.75 -3.84
CA VAL A 100 -15.70 6.50 -4.87
C VAL A 100 -17.02 6.19 -4.16
N TYR A 101 -18.10 6.84 -4.57
CA TYR A 101 -19.45 6.60 -4.08
C TYR A 101 -20.30 6.08 -5.24
N SER A 102 -21.10 5.02 -5.01
CA SER A 102 -22.02 4.52 -6.05
C SER A 102 -23.22 5.43 -6.27
N HIS A 103 -23.66 6.15 -5.22
CA HIS A 103 -24.83 7.01 -5.29
C HIS A 103 -24.46 8.48 -5.06
N PRO A 104 -25.19 9.42 -5.69
CA PRO A 104 -25.01 10.85 -5.45
C PRO A 104 -25.23 11.27 -3.99
N ASN A 105 -25.91 10.43 -3.20
CA ASN A 105 -26.10 10.62 -1.76
C ASN A 105 -24.89 10.20 -0.91
N GLN A 106 -23.73 9.94 -1.52
CA GLN A 106 -22.50 9.54 -0.83
C GLN A 106 -22.66 8.27 0.04
N THR A 107 -23.54 7.34 -0.36
CA THR A 107 -23.57 6.03 0.27
C THR A 107 -22.39 5.20 -0.24
N ASN A 108 -21.79 4.39 0.64
CA ASN A 108 -20.73 3.47 0.28
C ASN A 108 -21.14 2.62 -0.94
N VAL A 109 -20.16 2.30 -1.79
CA VAL A 109 -20.34 1.38 -2.91
C VAL A 109 -20.85 0.05 -2.37
N SER A 110 -22.14 -0.22 -2.54
CA SER A 110 -22.79 -1.48 -2.13
C SER A 110 -23.41 -2.21 -3.32
N GLU A 111 -22.82 -2.08 -4.50
CA GLU A 111 -23.17 -2.92 -5.63
C GLU A 111 -22.38 -4.22 -5.47
N LEU A 112 -23.08 -5.32 -5.22
CA LEU A 112 -22.49 -6.66 -5.06
C LEU A 112 -21.63 -7.07 -6.26
N ASP A 113 -21.88 -6.46 -7.43
CA ASP A 113 -21.18 -6.71 -8.69
C ASP A 113 -20.21 -5.58 -9.08
N ALA A 114 -20.02 -4.55 -8.26
CA ALA A 114 -19.04 -3.53 -8.57
C ALA A 114 -17.63 -4.12 -8.55
N ARG A 115 -16.83 -3.74 -9.55
CA ARG A 115 -15.49 -4.28 -9.76
C ARG A 115 -14.45 -3.18 -9.72
N PHE A 116 -13.43 -3.36 -8.88
CA PHE A 116 -12.34 -2.42 -8.66
C PHE A 116 -11.03 -3.17 -8.41
N ASP A 117 -9.90 -2.46 -8.39
CA ASP A 117 -8.63 -3.05 -7.98
C ASP A 117 -8.62 -3.32 -6.46
N ALA A 118 -7.50 -3.79 -5.90
CA ALA A 118 -7.36 -4.00 -4.47
C ALA A 118 -6.11 -3.28 -3.93
N TYR A 119 -6.22 -2.69 -2.74
CA TYR A 119 -5.03 -2.26 -2.01
C TYR A 119 -4.77 -3.26 -0.89
N CYS A 120 -3.59 -3.86 -0.91
CA CYS A 120 -3.19 -4.86 0.05
C CYS A 120 -2.13 -4.28 0.99
N PHE A 121 -2.30 -4.50 2.28
CA PHE A 121 -1.31 -4.22 3.32
C PHE A 121 -0.61 -5.51 3.72
N ARG A 122 0.72 -5.52 3.58
CA ARG A 122 1.58 -6.54 4.16
C ARG A 122 2.28 -5.91 5.36
N GLY A 123 1.80 -6.24 6.55
CA GLY A 123 2.53 -5.92 7.76
C GLY A 123 3.87 -6.62 7.70
N THR A 124 4.96 -5.87 7.84
CA THR A 124 6.22 -6.48 8.24
C THR A 124 5.96 -7.08 9.61
N CYS A 125 5.80 -8.39 9.66
CA CYS A 125 6.10 -9.08 10.90
C CYS A 125 7.61 -8.89 11.07
N LEU A 126 8.01 -7.81 11.76
CA LEU A 126 9.26 -7.80 12.49
C LEU A 126 9.09 -8.90 13.55
N VAL A 127 9.11 -10.16 13.12
CA VAL A 127 9.56 -11.24 13.98
C VAL A 127 10.98 -10.82 14.28
N VAL A 128 11.13 -10.15 15.41
CA VAL A 128 12.41 -10.09 16.09
C VAL A 128 12.71 -11.55 16.40
N ILE A 129 13.38 -12.25 15.48
CA ILE A 129 13.87 -13.62 15.68
C ILE A 129 15.07 -13.54 16.62
N TYR A 130 14.84 -12.96 17.80
CA TYR A 130 15.72 -13.05 18.94
C TYR A 130 14.80 -13.43 20.10
N GLN A 131 14.93 -14.67 20.56
CA GLN A 131 14.20 -15.31 21.67
C GLN A 131 12.91 -16.07 21.30
N ALA A 132 13.09 -17.15 20.56
CA ALA A 132 12.44 -18.42 20.90
C ALA A 132 13.49 -19.54 20.87
N ASP A 133 14.55 -19.39 21.68
CA ASP A 133 15.34 -20.50 22.20
C ASP A 133 15.15 -20.47 23.73
N LEU A 134 14.21 -21.28 24.23
CA LEU A 134 14.14 -21.77 25.60
C LEU A 134 13.98 -23.28 25.54
#